data_AF-A0A1C2GLY2-F1
#
_entry.id   AF-A0A1C2GLY2-F1
#
_cell.length_a   1.000
_cell.length_b   1.000
_cell.length_c   1.000
_cell.angle_alpha   90.00
_cell.angle_beta   90.00
_cell.angle_gamma   90.00
#
_symmetry.space_group_name_H-M   'P 1'
#
loop_
_entity.id
_entity.type
_entity.pdbx_description
1 polymer ?
#
loop_
_entity_poly.entity_id
_entity_poly.type
_entity_poly.pdbx_seq_one_letter_code
_entity_poly.pdbx_strand_id
1 'polypeptide(L)'
;MAKVDGFEDLDIWKIAIGIAVDVYLLCDSEPLKSDWGMKDQIRRAVCSLSDNIAEGFEYNNNADFIRFLVYAKGSAGEFRSEPTILKLAGKIKPEIADELSIRSVEFSAKTKTLIDYLKKFEKEKKKDRSKSHKSETA
;
A
#
# COMPACT_ATOMS: atom_id res chain seq x y z
N MET A 1 -4.83 5.74 20.14
CA MET A 1 -3.86 5.64 19.02
C MET A 1 -2.87 6.76 19.18
N ALA A 2 -1.59 6.51 18.90
CA ALA A 2 -0.62 7.59 18.79
C ALA A 2 -1.13 8.62 17.76
N LYS A 3 -0.78 9.89 17.97
CA LYS A 3 -1.02 10.94 16.99
C LYS A 3 -0.24 10.56 15.73
N VAL A 4 -0.92 10.53 14.58
CA VAL A 4 -0.29 10.35 13.27
C VAL A 4 -0.05 11.76 12.76
N ASP A 5 1.22 12.16 12.66
CA ASP A 5 1.61 13.49 12.20
C ASP A 5 1.95 13.49 10.71
N GLY A 6 2.41 12.35 10.17
CA GLY A 6 2.68 12.15 8.74
C GLY A 6 2.30 10.75 8.25
N PHE A 7 2.30 10.57 6.92
CA PHE A 7 2.08 9.25 6.34
C PHE A 7 3.21 8.27 6.72
N GLU A 8 4.40 8.79 7.04
CA GLU A 8 5.57 8.03 7.46
C GLU A 8 5.36 7.30 8.79
N ASP A 9 4.41 7.77 9.61
CA ASP A 9 4.04 7.10 10.86
C ASP A 9 3.23 5.83 10.61
N LEU A 10 2.59 5.71 9.44
CA LEU A 10 1.69 4.61 9.11
C LEU A 10 2.48 3.31 8.89
N ASP A 11 2.08 2.25 9.60
CA ASP A 11 2.67 0.92 9.44
C ASP A 11 2.65 0.43 7.99
N ILE A 12 1.57 0.73 7.26
CA ILE A 12 1.45 0.34 5.85
C ILE A 12 2.49 1.02 4.96
N TRP A 13 2.86 2.27 5.26
CA TRP A 13 3.88 2.99 4.51
C TRP A 13 5.27 2.42 4.82
N LYS A 14 5.56 2.16 6.10
CA LYS A 14 6.83 1.52 6.52
C LYS A 14 7.04 0.16 5.85
N ILE A 15 5.98 -0.64 5.76
CA ILE A 15 6.01 -1.92 5.04
C ILE A 15 6.28 -1.69 3.56
N ALA A 16 5.54 -0.78 2.90
CA ALA A 16 5.71 -0.49 1.48
C ALA A 16 7.14 -0.05 1.13
N ILE A 17 7.70 0.91 1.88
CA ILE A 17 9.07 1.38 1.69
C ILE A 17 10.09 0.27 1.92
N GLY A 18 9.90 -0.54 2.97
CA GLY A 18 10.77 -1.70 3.19
C GLY A 18 10.76 -2.64 1.99
N ILE A 19 9.59 -2.94 1.41
CA ILE A 19 9.49 -3.83 0.24
C ILE A 19 10.20 -3.18 -0.95
N ALA A 20 10.01 -1.87 -1.15
CA ALA A 20 10.65 -1.13 -2.23
C ALA A 20 12.18 -1.20 -2.13
N VAL A 21 12.77 -0.97 -0.95
CA VAL A 21 14.23 -1.07 -0.76
C VAL A 21 14.74 -2.46 -1.17
N ASP A 22 14.09 -3.53 -0.72
CA ASP A 22 14.54 -4.90 -1.04
C ASP A 22 14.39 -5.22 -2.54
N VAL A 23 13.34 -4.72 -3.18
CA VAL A 23 13.16 -4.85 -4.64
C VAL A 23 14.26 -4.08 -5.39
N TYR A 24 14.65 -2.90 -4.93
CA TYR A 24 15.73 -2.15 -5.57
C TYR A 24 17.08 -2.88 -5.45
N LEU A 25 17.40 -3.43 -4.27
CA LEU A 25 18.59 -4.26 -4.05
C LEU A 25 18.58 -5.53 -4.92
N LEU A 26 17.42 -6.20 -5.01
CA LEU A 26 17.22 -7.36 -5.88
C LEU A 26 17.43 -7.00 -7.36
N CYS A 27 16.90 -5.87 -7.80
CA CYS A 27 17.06 -5.35 -9.17
C CYS A 27 18.51 -4.97 -9.51
N ASP A 28 19.37 -4.72 -8.52
CA ASP A 28 20.79 -4.41 -8.74
C ASP A 28 21.69 -5.66 -8.64
N SER A 29 21.07 -6.83 -8.47
CA SER A 29 21.72 -8.15 -8.42
C SER A 29 21.47 -8.93 -9.73
N GLU A 30 22.40 -9.80 -10.11
CA GLU A 30 22.19 -10.70 -11.26
C GLU A 30 21.11 -11.76 -10.94
N PRO A 31 20.31 -12.18 -11.94
CA PRO A 31 20.34 -11.77 -13.35
C PRO A 31 19.55 -10.49 -13.65
N LEU A 32 18.80 -9.95 -12.67
CA LEU A 32 17.90 -8.81 -12.91
C LEU A 32 18.64 -7.53 -13.27
N LYS A 33 19.88 -7.35 -12.79
CA LYS A 33 20.71 -6.17 -13.05
C LYS A 33 20.76 -5.77 -14.53
N SER A 34 20.77 -6.76 -15.41
CA SER A 34 20.84 -6.59 -16.87
C SER A 34 19.47 -6.58 -17.57
N ASP A 35 18.40 -6.97 -16.87
CA ASP A 35 17.02 -7.03 -17.39
C ASP A 35 16.28 -5.71 -17.13
N TRP A 36 16.58 -4.70 -17.93
CA TRP A 36 16.05 -3.35 -17.78
C TRP A 36 14.52 -3.29 -17.84
N GLY A 37 13.89 -4.11 -18.69
CA GLY A 37 12.43 -4.13 -18.84
C GLY A 37 11.74 -4.65 -17.59
N MET A 38 12.24 -5.75 -17.03
CA MET A 38 11.71 -6.29 -15.77
C MET A 38 11.99 -5.36 -14.59
N LYS A 39 13.19 -4.77 -14.51
CA LYS A 39 13.54 -3.79 -13.47
C LYS A 39 12.59 -2.61 -13.44
N ASP A 40 12.25 -2.05 -14.60
CA ASP A 40 11.33 -0.90 -14.67
C ASP A 40 9.93 -1.30 -14.19
N GLN A 41 9.40 -2.44 -14.65
CA GLN A 41 8.07 -2.91 -14.25
C GLN A 41 7.98 -3.11 -12.74
N ILE A 42 8.88 -3.90 -12.15
CA ILE A 42 8.81 -4.23 -10.72
C ILE A 42 9.09 -3.03 -9.81
N ARG A 43 9.98 -2.11 -10.23
CA ARG A 43 10.23 -0.87 -9.48
C ARG A 43 9.03 0.06 -9.50
N ARG A 44 8.34 0.19 -10.64
CA ARG A 44 7.13 1.00 -10.75
C ARG A 44 6.00 0.42 -9.91
N ALA A 45 5.78 -0.89 -10.00
CA ALA A 45 4.76 -1.58 -9.22
C ALA A 45 4.99 -1.41 -7.72
N VAL A 46 6.23 -1.61 -7.24
CA VAL A 46 6.54 -1.50 -5.81
C VAL A 46 6.48 -0.06 -5.27
N CYS A 47 7.00 0.93 -6.01
CA CYS A 47 6.94 2.34 -5.57
C CYS A 47 5.50 2.84 -5.45
N SER A 48 4.61 2.39 -6.35
CA SER A 48 3.19 2.75 -6.32
C SER A 48 2.50 2.42 -4.98
N LEU A 49 2.99 1.45 -4.20
CA LEU A 49 2.43 1.14 -2.87
C LEU A 49 2.62 2.33 -1.92
N SER A 50 3.85 2.84 -1.78
CA SER A 50 4.15 3.96 -0.88
C SER A 50 3.64 5.29 -1.43
N ASP A 51 3.75 5.50 -2.74
CA ASP A 51 3.41 6.77 -3.39
C ASP A 51 1.91 7.06 -3.26
N ASN A 52 1.05 6.05 -3.47
CA ASN A 52 -0.39 6.21 -3.25
C ASN A 52 -0.73 6.50 -1.78
N ILE A 53 0.00 5.94 -0.81
CA ILE A 53 -0.28 6.23 0.62
C ILE A 53 0.06 7.67 0.94
N ALA A 54 1.25 8.13 0.51
CA ALA A 54 1.69 9.50 0.71
C ALA A 54 0.72 10.48 0.02
N GLU A 55 0.44 10.28 -1.27
CA GLU A 55 -0.45 11.18 -2.02
C GLU A 55 -1.86 11.23 -1.40
N GLY A 56 -2.42 10.06 -1.05
CA GLY A 56 -3.72 9.98 -0.41
C GLY A 56 -3.80 10.69 0.94
N PHE A 57 -2.72 10.63 1.73
CA PHE A 57 -2.64 11.28 3.04
C PHE A 57 -2.60 12.80 2.91
N GLU A 58 -1.83 13.34 1.95
CA GLU A 58 -1.65 14.78 1.72
C GLU A 58 -2.96 15.51 1.32
N TYR A 59 -3.94 14.79 0.74
CA TYR A 59 -5.27 15.37 0.47
C TYR A 59 -6.08 15.73 1.73
N ASN A 60 -5.59 15.38 2.93
CA ASN A 60 -6.15 15.81 4.22
C ASN A 60 -7.65 15.52 4.40
N ASN A 61 -8.16 14.48 3.74
CA ASN A 61 -9.53 14.03 3.91
C ASN A 61 -9.66 12.51 3.72
N ASN A 62 -10.55 11.91 4.51
CA ASN A 62 -10.70 10.45 4.53
C ASN A 62 -11.25 9.86 3.23
N ALA A 63 -12.06 10.61 2.48
CA ALA A 63 -12.68 10.09 1.25
C ALA A 63 -11.64 9.87 0.15
N ASP A 64 -10.79 10.87 -0.09
CA ASP A 64 -9.67 10.75 -1.02
C ASP A 64 -8.64 9.76 -0.49
N PHE A 65 -8.29 9.82 0.80
CA PHE A 65 -7.32 8.89 1.37
C PHE A 65 -7.76 7.43 1.18
N ILE A 66 -9.04 7.10 1.42
CA ILE A 66 -9.59 5.76 1.14
C ILE A 66 -9.43 5.38 -0.34
N ARG A 67 -9.66 6.30 -1.29
CA ARG A 67 -9.51 6.03 -2.72
C ARG A 67 -8.07 5.64 -3.06
N PHE A 68 -7.11 6.41 -2.57
CA PHE A 68 -5.69 6.12 -2.78
C PHE A 68 -5.22 4.84 -2.09
N LEU A 69 -5.71 4.54 -0.88
CA LEU A 69 -5.43 3.25 -0.23
C LEU A 69 -5.98 2.06 -1.04
N VAL A 70 -7.09 2.22 -1.77
CA VAL A 70 -7.59 1.20 -2.69
C VAL A 70 -6.62 1.01 -3.88
N TYR A 71 -6.07 2.08 -4.43
CA TYR A 71 -5.05 2.00 -5.48
C TYR A 71 -3.77 1.33 -4.97
N ALA A 72 -3.26 1.73 -3.80
CA ALA A 72 -2.10 1.11 -3.18
C ALA A 72 -2.30 -0.41 -3.00
N LYS A 73 -3.48 -0.83 -2.54
CA LYS A 73 -3.84 -2.25 -2.42
C LYS A 73 -3.94 -2.96 -3.77
N GLY A 74 -4.40 -2.28 -4.81
CA GLY A 74 -4.39 -2.78 -6.19
C GLY A 74 -2.98 -3.04 -6.69
N SER A 75 -2.09 -2.05 -6.55
CA SER A 75 -0.68 -2.15 -6.91
C SER A 75 0.05 -3.25 -6.14
N ALA A 76 -0.31 -3.52 -4.88
CA ALA A 76 0.24 -4.67 -4.15
C ALA A 76 -0.10 -6.03 -4.80
N GLY A 77 -1.28 -6.14 -5.42
CA GLY A 77 -1.67 -7.32 -6.18
C GLY A 77 -0.88 -7.49 -7.47
N GLU A 78 -0.66 -6.39 -8.20
CA GLU A 78 0.20 -6.35 -9.39
C GLU A 78 1.63 -6.74 -9.04
N PHE A 79 2.21 -6.04 -8.05
CA PHE A 79 3.54 -6.33 -7.54
C PHE A 79 3.70 -7.79 -7.14
N ARG A 80 2.75 -8.39 -6.39
CA ARG A 80 2.86 -9.80 -5.96
C ARG A 80 2.97 -10.80 -7.12
N SER A 81 2.44 -10.44 -8.29
CA SER A 81 2.50 -11.30 -9.48
C SER A 81 3.92 -11.36 -10.05
N GLU A 82 4.70 -10.29 -9.97
CA GLU A 82 6.03 -10.19 -10.60
C GLU A 82 7.09 -11.10 -9.92
N PRO A 83 7.30 -11.11 -8.59
CA PRO A 83 8.19 -12.07 -7.94
C PRO A 83 7.79 -13.52 -8.21
N THR A 84 6.49 -13.81 -8.34
CA THR A 84 6.01 -15.15 -8.69
C THR A 84 6.48 -15.56 -10.10
N ILE A 85 6.33 -14.66 -11.08
CA ILE A 85 6.84 -14.88 -12.44
C ILE A 85 8.36 -15.08 -12.42
N LEU A 86 9.09 -14.24 -11.69
CA LEU A 86 10.55 -14.32 -11.59
C LEU A 86 11.03 -15.61 -10.94
N LYS A 87 10.33 -16.09 -9.90
CA LYS A 87 10.57 -17.39 -9.27
C LYS A 87 10.41 -18.52 -10.28
N LEU A 88 9.27 -18.55 -10.99
CA LEU A 88 8.96 -19.62 -11.96
C LEU A 88 9.90 -19.60 -13.17
N ALA A 89 10.37 -18.41 -13.57
CA ALA A 89 11.37 -18.24 -14.62
C ALA A 89 12.81 -18.55 -14.17
N GLY A 90 13.02 -18.93 -12.90
CA GLY A 90 14.35 -19.22 -12.33
C GLY A 90 15.27 -17.99 -12.24
N LYS A 91 14.68 -16.79 -12.21
CA LYS A 91 15.42 -15.51 -12.16
C LYS A 91 15.78 -15.09 -10.74
N ILE A 92 14.97 -15.48 -9.76
CA ILE A 92 15.24 -15.19 -8.35
C ILE A 92 15.05 -16.45 -7.51
N LYS A 93 15.65 -16.45 -6.32
CA LYS A 93 15.51 -17.55 -5.37
C LYS A 93 14.05 -17.65 -4.87
N PRO A 94 13.49 -18.87 -4.73
CA PRO A 94 12.15 -19.08 -4.18
C PRO A 94 11.88 -18.33 -2.87
N GLU A 95 12.86 -18.31 -1.97
CA GLU A 95 12.73 -17.73 -0.64
C GLU A 95 12.54 -16.21 -0.71
N ILE A 96 13.23 -15.55 -1.64
CA ILE A 96 13.08 -14.09 -1.86
C ILE A 96 11.68 -13.78 -2.38
N ALA A 97 11.20 -14.56 -3.36
CA ALA A 97 9.87 -14.36 -3.93
C ALA A 97 8.76 -14.61 -2.91
N ASP A 98 8.93 -15.63 -2.06
CA ASP A 98 7.97 -15.99 -1.02
C ASP A 98 7.94 -14.92 0.08
N GLU A 99 9.10 -14.40 0.49
CA GLU A 99 9.19 -13.28 1.45
C GLU A 99 8.49 -12.01 0.93
N LEU A 100 8.78 -11.61 -0.32
CA LEU A 100 8.12 -10.44 -0.94
C LEU A 100 6.60 -10.65 -1.04
N SER A 101 6.17 -11.88 -1.34
CA SER A 101 4.75 -12.22 -1.42
C SER A 101 4.06 -12.16 -0.06
N ILE A 102 4.68 -12.67 1.01
CA ILE A 102 4.18 -12.60 2.38
C ILE A 102 4.00 -11.14 2.81
N ARG A 103 5.00 -10.30 2.58
CA ARG A 103 4.95 -8.87 2.95
C ARG A 103 3.92 -8.09 2.12
N SER A 104 3.75 -8.42 0.84
CA SER A 104 2.66 -7.84 0.02
C SER A 104 1.27 -8.23 0.52
N VAL A 105 1.09 -9.47 1.01
CA VAL A 105 -0.16 -9.92 1.64
C VAL A 105 -0.40 -9.17 2.95
N GLU A 106 0.64 -9.05 3.79
CA GLU A 106 0.56 -8.30 5.04
C GLU A 106 0.17 -6.83 4.79
N PHE A 107 0.85 -6.18 3.84
CA PHE A 107 0.52 -4.84 3.38
C PHE A 107 -0.95 -4.74 2.98
N SER A 108 -1.42 -5.64 2.11
CA SER A 108 -2.80 -5.64 1.61
C SER A 108 -3.82 -5.81 2.73
N ALA A 109 -3.52 -6.65 3.73
CA ALA A 109 -4.38 -6.89 4.88
C ALA A 109 -4.45 -5.67 5.81
N LYS A 110 -3.31 -5.06 6.16
CA LYS A 110 -3.25 -3.85 6.98
C LYS A 110 -3.90 -2.66 6.29
N THR A 111 -3.68 -2.48 4.99
CA THR A 111 -4.33 -1.43 4.18
C THR A 111 -5.85 -1.62 4.16
N LYS A 112 -6.34 -2.86 4.02
CA LYS A 112 -7.78 -3.14 4.12
C LYS A 112 -8.35 -2.76 5.49
N THR A 113 -7.66 -3.13 6.58
CA THR A 113 -8.08 -2.78 7.94
C THR A 113 -8.18 -1.27 8.13
N LEU A 114 -7.20 -0.50 7.63
CA LEU A 114 -7.25 0.96 7.68
C LEU A 114 -8.41 1.53 6.86
N ILE A 115 -8.64 1.04 5.65
CA ILE A 115 -9.79 1.45 4.82
C ILE A 115 -11.11 1.21 5.56
N ASP A 116 -11.29 0.04 6.17
CA ASP A 116 -12.52 -0.31 6.88
C ASP A 116 -12.73 0.58 8.11
N TYR A 117 -11.65 0.89 8.84
CA TYR A 117 -11.66 1.84 9.95
C TYR A 117 -12.11 3.23 9.50
N LEU A 118 -11.50 3.79 8.45
CA LEU A 118 -11.83 5.11 7.93
C LEU A 118 -13.28 5.19 7.42
N LYS A 119 -13.76 4.16 6.72
CA LYS A 119 -15.15 4.06 6.27
C LYS A 119 -16.14 4.06 7.44
N LYS A 120 -15.83 3.31 8.50
CA LYS A 120 -16.65 3.27 9.72
C LYS A 120 -16.69 4.65 10.38
N PHE A 121 -15.54 5.30 10.54
CA PHE A 121 -15.42 6.64 11.11
C PHE A 121 -16.26 7.67 10.35
N GLU A 122 -16.17 7.71 9.02
CA GLU A 122 -16.97 8.64 8.20
C GLU A 122 -18.49 8.37 8.30
N LYS A 123 -18.90 7.11 8.42
CA LYS A 123 -20.30 6.74 8.61
C LYS A 123 -20.84 7.22 9.96
N GLU A 124 -20.04 7.09 11.02
CA GLU A 124 -20.39 7.55 12.38
C GLU A 124 -20.48 9.08 12.43
N LYS A 125 -19.48 9.78 11.88
CA LYS A 125 -19.46 11.25 11.77
C LYS A 125 -20.68 11.82 11.04
N LYS A 126 -21.14 11.16 9.97
CA LYS A 126 -22.36 11.56 9.24
C LYS A 126 -23.63 11.36 10.08
N LYS A 127 -23.73 10.28 10.86
CA LYS A 127 -24.87 10.04 11.75
C LYS A 127 -24.97 11.11 12.83
N ASP A 128 -23.86 11.49 13.44
CA ASP A 128 -23.88 12.50 14.51
C ASP A 128 -24.28 13.88 14.00
N ARG A 129 -23.78 14.30 12.83
CA ARG A 129 -24.23 15.54 12.16
C ARG A 129 -25.73 15.54 11.85
N SER A 130 -26.28 14.40 11.40
CA SER A 130 -27.71 14.29 11.11
C SER A 130 -28.60 14.33 12.36
N LYS A 131 -28.06 13.94 13.53
CA LYS A 131 -28.77 14.02 14.82
C LYS A 131 -28.76 15.44 15.37
N SER A 132 -27.62 16.16 15.31
CA SER A 132 -27.55 17.54 15.81
C SER A 132 -28.44 18.48 15.01
N HIS A 133 -28.52 18.29 13.69
CA HIS A 133 -29.37 19.11 12.84
C HIS A 133 -30.87 18.92 13.14
N LYS A 134 -31.29 17.70 13.51
CA LYS A 134 -32.68 17.43 13.90
C LYS A 134 -33.06 17.96 15.28
N SER A 135 -32.11 18.12 16.20
CA SER A 135 -32.35 18.71 17.53
C SER A 135 -32.37 20.24 17.54
N GLU A 136 -31.78 20.90 16.52
CA GLU A 136 -31.81 22.36 16.38
C GLU A 136 -33.05 22.87 15.64
N THR A 137 -33.71 22.01 14.86
CA THR A 137 -34.91 22.34 14.08
C THR A 137 -36.23 21.90 14.72
N ALA A 138 -36.17 21.31 15.93
CA ALA A 138 -37.32 20.85 16.71
C ALA A 138 -37.47 21.72 17.96
#